data_AF-A0A6B2LT42-F1
#
_entry.id   AF-A0A6B2LT42-F1
#
_cell.length_a   1.000
_cell.length_b   1.000
_cell.length_c   1.000
_cell.angle_alpha   90.00
_cell.angle_beta   90.00
_cell.angle_gamma   90.00
#
_symmetry.space_group_name_H-M   'P 1'
#
loop_
_entity.id
_entity.type
_entity.pdbx_description
1 polymer ?
#
loop_
_entity_poly.entity_id
_entity_poly.type
_entity_poly.pdbx_seq_one_letter_code
_entity_poly.pdbx_strand_id
1 'polypeptide(L)'
;MENSKDAWEGTQIKVFINWMNTNLAHVGKQVDQLQDLQTGVLLIELLSILTEKPFPYRYTKNPRNISQINDNCALLFQFLATEKIHLVNIGGKDITDVNIKLILGLIWRLILK
;
A
#
# COMPACT_ATOMS: atom_id res chain seq x y z
N MET A 1 -21.18 -10.56 20.95
CA MET A 1 -20.81 -9.17 21.28
C MET A 1 -19.64 -8.83 20.38
N GLU A 2 -19.91 -8.07 19.32
CA GLU A 2 -18.87 -7.57 18.42
C GLU A 2 -18.00 -6.60 19.21
N ASN A 3 -16.70 -6.88 19.28
CA ASN A 3 -15.77 -6.12 20.11
C ASN A 3 -15.69 -4.70 19.51
N SER A 4 -15.96 -3.64 20.27
CA SER A 4 -15.99 -2.27 19.73
C SER A 4 -14.70 -1.85 19.03
N LYS A 5 -13.58 -2.52 19.32
CA LYS A 5 -12.31 -2.38 18.59
C LYS A 5 -12.39 -2.91 17.15
N ASP A 6 -13.01 -4.07 16.94
CA ASP A 6 -13.13 -4.71 15.62
C ASP A 6 -14.02 -3.87 14.69
N ALA A 7 -15.07 -3.26 15.25
CA ALA A 7 -15.95 -2.34 14.52
C ALA A 7 -15.24 -1.03 14.13
N TRP A 8 -14.41 -0.48 15.02
CA TRP A 8 -13.63 0.73 14.73
C TRP A 8 -12.52 0.45 13.70
N GLU A 9 -11.83 -0.68 13.82
CA GLU A 9 -10.81 -1.13 12.87
C GLU A 9 -11.43 -1.35 11.48
N GLY A 10 -12.57 -2.04 11.40
CA GLY A 10 -13.31 -2.22 10.14
C GLY A 10 -13.77 -0.90 9.51
N THR A 11 -14.11 0.11 10.33
CA THR A 11 -14.47 1.45 9.83
C THR A 11 -13.24 2.18 9.28
N GLN A 12 -12.11 2.15 10.01
CA GLN A 12 -10.86 2.78 9.56
C GLN A 12 -10.35 2.17 8.25
N ILE A 13 -10.39 0.84 8.14
CA ILE A 13 -10.02 0.12 6.91
C ILE A 13 -10.86 0.62 5.73
N LYS A 14 -12.18 0.71 5.89
CA LYS A 14 -13.09 1.19 4.83
C LYS A 14 -12.76 2.61 4.40
N VAL A 15 -12.48 3.51 5.35
CA VAL A 15 -12.10 4.90 5.05
C VAL A 15 -10.81 4.95 4.24
N PHE A 16 -9.79 4.18 4.64
CA PHE A 16 -8.50 4.18 3.93
C PHE A 16 -8.61 3.53 2.55
N ILE A 17 -9.36 2.43 2.41
CA ILE A 17 -9.65 1.82 1.11
C ILE A 17 -10.38 2.80 0.19
N ASN A 18 -11.41 3.51 0.70
CA ASN A 18 -12.14 4.48 -0.10
C ASN A 18 -11.23 5.63 -0.57
N TRP A 19 -10.34 6.12 0.30
CA TRP A 19 -9.34 7.10 -0.08
C TRP A 19 -8.38 6.56 -1.15
N MET A 20 -7.86 5.35 -1.00
CA MET A 20 -7.00 4.71 -2.01
C MET A 20 -7.74 4.58 -3.36
N ASN A 21 -8.99 4.13 -3.35
CA ASN A 21 -9.81 3.99 -4.56
C ASN A 21 -10.11 5.32 -5.24
N THR A 22 -10.25 6.41 -4.48
CA THR A 22 -10.42 7.75 -5.04
C THR A 22 -9.20 8.15 -5.88
N ASN A 23 -8.00 7.79 -5.44
CA ASN A 23 -6.76 8.02 -6.17
C ASN A 23 -6.58 7.03 -7.34
N LEU A 24 -6.82 5.74 -7.11
CA LEU A 24 -6.60 4.67 -8.10
C LEU A 24 -7.63 4.65 -9.23
N ALA A 25 -8.82 5.26 -9.03
CA ALA A 25 -9.85 5.37 -10.06
C ALA A 25 -9.32 6.05 -11.34
N HIS A 26 -8.39 6.99 -11.22
CA HIS A 26 -7.77 7.69 -12.36
C HIS A 26 -7.01 6.76 -13.31
N VAL A 27 -6.56 5.60 -12.83
CA VAL A 27 -5.83 4.59 -13.60
C VAL A 27 -6.62 3.30 -13.79
N GLY A 28 -7.93 3.32 -13.48
CA GLY A 28 -8.81 2.16 -13.62
C GLY A 28 -8.45 0.99 -12.68
N LYS A 29 -7.91 1.30 -11.50
CA LYS A 29 -7.55 0.31 -10.47
C LYS A 29 -8.41 0.51 -9.22
N GLN A 30 -8.59 -0.57 -8.47
CA GLN A 30 -9.34 -0.57 -7.21
C GLN A 30 -8.72 -1.56 -6.21
N VAL A 31 -8.99 -1.30 -4.94
CA VAL A 31 -8.68 -2.11 -3.77
C VAL A 31 -10.02 -2.44 -3.12
N ASP A 32 -10.34 -3.72 -2.98
CA ASP A 32 -11.55 -4.18 -2.30
C ASP A 32 -11.24 -4.54 -0.84
N GLN A 33 -10.01 -5.00 -0.59
CA GLN A 33 -9.53 -5.44 0.72
C GLN A 33 -8.01 -5.24 0.87
N LEU A 34 -7.49 -5.23 2.09
CA LEU A 34 -6.05 -5.01 2.33
C LEU A 34 -5.15 -6.09 1.72
N GLN A 35 -5.68 -7.30 1.48
CA GLN A 35 -5.00 -8.41 0.83
C GLN A 35 -4.58 -8.05 -0.61
N ASP A 36 -5.30 -7.15 -1.28
CA ASP A 36 -4.97 -6.74 -2.65
C ASP A 36 -3.63 -5.99 -2.71
N LEU A 37 -3.14 -5.51 -1.56
CA LEU A 37 -1.87 -4.79 -1.42
C LEU A 37 -0.65 -5.71 -1.29
N GLN A 38 -0.84 -7.02 -1.04
CA GLN A 38 0.23 -7.99 -0.74
C GLN A 38 1.32 -8.05 -1.80
N THR A 39 0.97 -7.78 -3.06
CA THR A 39 1.89 -7.84 -4.20
C THR A 39 2.78 -6.60 -4.35
N GLY A 40 2.50 -5.55 -3.58
CA GLY A 40 3.14 -4.24 -3.69
C GLY A 40 2.73 -3.43 -4.92
N VAL A 41 2.05 -4.02 -5.90
CA VAL A 41 1.72 -3.38 -7.19
C VAL A 41 0.82 -2.16 -6.99
N LEU A 42 -0.29 -2.31 -6.26
CA LEU A 42 -1.24 -1.21 -6.04
C LEU A 42 -0.63 -0.10 -5.18
N LEU A 43 0.29 -0.42 -4.27
CA LEU A 43 1.03 0.57 -3.48
C LEU A 43 1.99 1.36 -4.36
N ILE A 44 2.67 0.71 -5.30
CA ILE A 44 3.55 1.38 -6.28
C ILE A 44 2.74 2.33 -7.17
N GLU A 45 1.62 1.87 -7.72
CA GLU A 45 0.75 2.70 -8.57
C GLU A 45 0.21 3.90 -7.80
N LEU A 46 -0.22 3.69 -6.54
CA LEU A 46 -0.65 4.78 -5.66
C LEU A 46 0.47 5.80 -5.44
N LEU A 47 1.70 5.36 -5.17
CA LEU A 47 2.82 6.30 -5.00
C LEU A 47 3.12 7.12 -6.23
N SER A 48 3.02 6.54 -7.43
CA SER A 48 3.18 7.30 -8.68
C SER A 48 2.14 8.39 -8.83
N ILE A 49 0.89 8.12 -8.42
CA ILE A 49 -0.18 9.11 -8.45
C ILE A 49 0.09 10.21 -7.43
N LEU A 50 0.39 9.85 -6.18
CA LEU A 50 0.62 10.82 -5.09
C LEU A 50 1.85 11.70 -5.30
N THR A 51 2.87 11.20 -6.01
CA THR A 51 4.09 11.97 -6.31
C THR A 51 3.99 12.74 -7.62
N GLU A 52 2.90 12.55 -8.37
CA GLU A 52 2.71 13.08 -9.73
C GLU A 52 3.87 12.75 -10.68
N LYS A 53 4.50 11.58 -10.47
CA LYS A 53 5.69 11.13 -11.19
C LYS A 53 5.56 9.67 -11.62
N PRO A 54 6.11 9.30 -12.79
CA PRO A 54 6.23 7.91 -13.14
C PRO A 54 7.12 7.18 -12.14
N PHE A 55 6.76 5.96 -11.78
CA PHE A 55 7.60 5.13 -10.92
C PHE A 55 8.96 4.94 -11.61
N PRO A 56 10.08 5.26 -10.95
CA PRO A 56 11.39 5.32 -11.61
C PRO A 56 11.99 3.93 -11.87
N TYR A 57 11.42 2.86 -11.31
CA TYR A 57 11.96 1.50 -11.38
C TYR A 57 11.05 0.56 -12.18
N ARG A 58 11.63 -0.49 -12.77
CA ARG A 58 10.84 -1.53 -13.44
C ARG A 58 10.37 -2.55 -12.41
N TYR A 59 9.08 -2.57 -12.11
CA TYR A 59 8.45 -3.54 -11.22
C TYR A 59 7.58 -4.57 -11.99
N THR A 60 7.26 -5.68 -11.35
CA THR A 60 6.46 -6.76 -11.95
C THR A 60 4.97 -6.51 -11.73
N LYS A 61 4.23 -6.18 -12.80
CA LYS A 61 2.78 -5.87 -12.73
C LYS A 61 1.89 -7.08 -12.40
N ASN A 62 2.35 -8.29 -12.71
CA ASN A 62 1.63 -9.54 -12.43
C ASN A 62 2.59 -10.54 -11.78
N PRO A 63 2.94 -10.35 -10.49
CA PRO A 63 3.89 -11.22 -9.80
C PRO A 63 3.25 -12.59 -9.56
N ARG A 64 3.97 -13.65 -9.92
CA ARG A 64 3.52 -15.05 -9.83
C ARG A 64 4.21 -15.85 -8.74
N ASN A 65 5.25 -15.29 -8.12
CA ASN A 65 6.03 -15.94 -7.08
C ASN A 65 6.48 -14.93 -6.02
N ILE A 66 6.90 -15.46 -4.87
CA ILE A 66 7.31 -14.67 -3.70
C ILE A 66 8.51 -13.77 -4.02
N SER A 67 9.45 -14.22 -4.86
CA SER A 67 10.60 -13.40 -5.25
C SER A 67 10.15 -12.11 -5.93
N GLN A 68 9.24 -12.19 -6.90
CA GLN A 68 8.73 -11.02 -7.60
C GLN A 68 7.95 -10.07 -6.69
N ILE A 69 7.23 -10.61 -5.71
CA ILE A 69 6.53 -9.80 -4.70
C ILE A 69 7.55 -9.07 -3.81
N ASN A 70 8.59 -9.77 -3.35
CA ASN A 70 9.65 -9.19 -2.54
C ASN A 70 10.41 -8.10 -3.30
N ASP A 71 10.71 -8.33 -4.59
CA ASP A 71 11.35 -7.35 -5.46
C ASP A 71 10.49 -6.10 -5.61
N ASN A 72 9.18 -6.26 -5.85
CA ASN A 72 8.24 -5.14 -5.90
C ASN A 72 8.23 -4.36 -4.58
N CYS A 73 8.15 -5.05 -3.44
CA CYS A 73 8.16 -4.41 -2.13
C CYS A 73 9.49 -3.66 -1.89
N ALA A 74 10.63 -4.24 -2.26
CA ALA A 74 11.93 -3.57 -2.14
C ALA A 74 11.97 -2.26 -2.95
N LEU A 75 11.49 -2.29 -4.19
CA LEU A 75 11.39 -1.10 -5.04
C LEU A 75 10.44 -0.05 -4.45
N LEU A 76 9.31 -0.48 -3.88
CA LEU A 76 8.36 0.40 -3.19
C LEU A 76 9.07 1.16 -2.05
N PHE A 77 9.77 0.47 -1.15
CA PHE A 77 10.51 1.09 -0.05
C PHE A 77 11.65 1.99 -0.53
N GLN A 78 12.33 1.60 -1.60
CA GLN A 78 13.35 2.44 -2.23
C GLN A 78 12.75 3.76 -2.71
N PHE A 79 11.60 3.73 -3.39
CA PHE A 79 10.96 4.95 -3.88
C PHE A 79 10.46 5.85 -2.73
N LEU A 80 9.85 5.27 -1.70
CA LEU A 80 9.45 5.98 -0.49
C LEU A 80 10.63 6.74 0.14
N ALA A 81 11.81 6.12 0.22
CA ALA A 81 13.02 6.75 0.72
C ALA A 81 13.48 7.93 -0.14
N THR A 82 13.45 7.80 -1.48
CA THR A 82 13.80 8.91 -2.39
C THR A 82 12.85 10.09 -2.26
N GLU A 83 11.59 9.82 -1.97
CA GLU A 83 10.53 10.80 -1.79
C GLU A 83 10.46 11.33 -0.35
N LYS A 84 11.47 11.01 0.49
CA LYS A 84 11.58 11.42 1.92
C LYS A 84 10.39 11.02 2.79
N ILE A 85 9.70 9.95 2.40
CA ILE A 85 8.63 9.33 3.20
C ILE A 85 9.28 8.37 4.17
N HIS A 86 9.60 8.87 5.37
CA HIS A 86 10.14 8.02 6.43
C HIS A 86 9.04 7.12 6.99
N LEU A 87 9.25 5.82 6.82
CA LEU A 87 8.47 4.77 7.46
C LEU A 87 9.27 4.21 8.64
N VAL A 88 8.61 4.09 9.78
CA VAL A 88 9.21 3.50 10.99
C VAL A 88 8.59 2.11 11.17
N ASN A 89 9.43 1.09 11.27
CA ASN A 89 9.04 -0.29 11.62
C ASN A 89 8.08 -1.02 10.65
N ILE A 90 8.19 -0.80 9.33
CA ILE A 90 7.48 -1.61 8.33
C ILE A 90 8.46 -2.04 7.22
N GLY A 91 8.37 -3.31 6.82
CA GLY A 91 9.12 -3.87 5.69
C GLY A 91 8.24 -4.65 4.72
N GLY A 92 8.85 -5.24 3.68
CA GLY A 92 8.13 -5.97 2.63
C GLY A 92 7.32 -7.15 3.18
N LYS A 93 7.85 -7.85 4.19
CA LYS A 93 7.16 -8.98 4.82
C LYS A 93 5.83 -8.58 5.47
N ASP A 94 5.76 -7.38 6.05
CA ASP A 94 4.53 -6.89 6.68
C ASP A 94 3.45 -6.59 5.65
N ILE A 95 3.85 -6.22 4.43
CA ILE A 95 2.93 -6.06 3.29
C ILE A 95 2.48 -7.43 2.81
N THR A 96 3.41 -8.37 2.58
CA THR A 96 3.06 -9.71 2.09
C THR A 96 2.18 -10.49 3.05
N ASP A 97 2.36 -10.31 4.35
CA ASP A 97 1.59 -11.00 5.39
C ASP A 97 0.31 -10.25 5.78
N VAL A 98 0.03 -9.10 5.17
CA VAL A 98 -1.13 -8.24 5.49
C VAL A 98 -1.16 -7.87 6.96
N ASN A 99 -0.05 -7.36 7.49
CA ASN A 99 -0.03 -6.80 8.84
C ASN A 99 -0.87 -5.52 8.86
N ILE A 100 -2.15 -5.67 9.23
CA ILE A 100 -3.18 -4.63 9.15
C ILE A 100 -2.69 -3.33 9.79
N LYS A 101 -2.18 -3.41 11.01
CA LYS A 101 -1.71 -2.22 11.75
C LYS A 101 -0.61 -1.46 11.01
N LEU A 102 0.36 -2.17 10.45
CA LEU A 102 1.47 -1.56 9.73
C LEU A 102 1.05 -1.04 8.36
N ILE A 103 0.17 -1.75 7.64
CA ILE A 103 -0.39 -1.29 6.37
C ILE A 103 -1.23 -0.03 6.57
N LEU A 104 -2.09 0.02 7.60
CA LEU A 104 -2.84 1.22 7.94
C LEU A 104 -1.90 2.37 8.31
N GLY A 105 -0.83 2.09 9.06
CA GLY A 105 0.23 3.06 9.34
C GLY A 105 0.90 3.60 8.08
N LEU A 106 1.20 2.74 7.11
CA LEU A 106 1.75 3.12 5.81
C LEU A 106 0.77 4.04 5.06
N ILE A 107 -0.49 3.62 4.89
CA ILE A 107 -1.49 4.41 4.16
C ILE A 107 -1.70 5.77 4.83
N TRP A 108 -1.75 5.81 6.16
CA TRP A 108 -1.82 7.06 6.91
C TRP A 108 -0.64 8.00 6.61
N ARG A 109 0.59 7.45 6.52
CA ARG A 109 1.76 8.25 6.15
C ARG A 109 1.71 8.75 4.71
N LEU A 110 1.05 8.04 3.80
CA LEU A 110 0.81 8.49 2.43
C LEU A 110 -0.26 9.59 2.36
N ILE A 111 -1.28 9.54 3.20
CA ILE A 111 -2.33 10.56 3.29
C ILE A 111 -1.78 11.89 3.81
N LEU A 112 -0.90 11.84 4.81
CA LEU A 112 -0.32 13.03 5.44
C LEU A 112 0.78 13.72 4.62
N LYS A 113 1.10 13.17 3.46
CA LYS A 113 2.29 13.49 2.69
C LYS A 113 2.08 14.63 1.72
#